data_AF-A0A7L5FZY5-F1
#
_entry.id   AF-A0A7L5FZY5-F1
#
_cell.length_a   1.000
_cell.length_b   1.000
_cell.length_c   1.000
_cell.angle_alpha   90.00
_cell.angle_beta   90.00
_cell.angle_gamma   90.00
#
_symmetry.space_group_name_H-M   'P 1'
#
loop_
_entity.id
_entity.type
_entity.pdbx_description
1 polymer ?
#
loop_
_entity_poly.entity_id
_entity_poly.type
_entity_poly.pdbx_seq_one_letter_code
_entity_poly.pdbx_strand_id
1 'polypeptide(L)'
;MKKPSIEEDKIKLFTEEYIKGDKEKSMSLLQKLLEEQHQAKIDYYKENPVDAPNEVLKHALIEGIGISNDFILSKGDFFEFFTIGHEKFYCWTYETDENSILVVEVNTAVKENELWKTAISILEIAFTMSSELESSHEFAYDWVYRFNHNESIDELHYLKDRHHTLNWKSMRRINEFNDLAVLIEILNRDDKFFIACQNIIAAKQNHEFCQICALTPEHLRKHRDHEPEIWEKINLLPKMEAAIVQATRSIEAILGKPGKRDTEAKLSRIKERWSKNILINPDDEFRLSGQSYLDYYYDLFQLRNKSAHSFGELSFHTQRQETIKAQSFAWIIIANYYKKNSVSEEESLKTLKFNDKLISLFKGVNVSSKGTKDGKYAP
;
A
#
# COMPACT_ATOMS: atom_id res chain seq x y z
N MET A 1 13.90 -15.10 -23.71
CA MET A 1 13.03 -15.61 -24.81
C MET A 1 12.08 -14.47 -25.18
N LYS A 2 12.02 -14.01 -26.43
CA LYS A 2 11.14 -12.86 -26.78
C LYS A 2 9.74 -13.36 -27.14
N LYS A 3 8.70 -12.54 -26.86
CA LYS A 3 7.33 -12.82 -27.32
C LYS A 3 7.35 -13.06 -28.84
N PRO A 4 6.62 -14.07 -29.35
CA PRO A 4 6.62 -14.36 -30.78
C PRO A 4 6.07 -13.17 -31.58
N SER A 5 6.89 -12.65 -32.49
CA SER A 5 6.53 -11.65 -33.50
C SER A 5 6.63 -12.26 -34.89
N ILE A 6 5.84 -11.75 -35.83
CA ILE A 6 5.98 -12.15 -37.23
C ILE A 6 7.32 -11.61 -37.74
N GLU A 7 8.13 -12.47 -38.37
CA GLU A 7 9.41 -12.09 -38.96
C GLU A 7 9.23 -11.04 -40.06
N GLU A 8 10.08 -10.02 -40.08
CA GLU A 8 9.99 -8.92 -41.05
C GLU A 8 10.01 -9.40 -42.51
N ASP A 9 10.78 -10.44 -42.81
CA ASP A 9 10.87 -10.99 -44.17
C ASP A 9 9.56 -11.64 -44.63
N LYS A 10 8.79 -12.21 -43.70
CA LYS A 10 7.45 -12.75 -43.98
C LYS A 10 6.44 -11.63 -44.23
N ILE A 11 6.56 -10.51 -43.53
CA ILE A 11 5.74 -9.30 -43.74
C ILE A 11 6.06 -8.65 -45.10
N LYS A 12 7.34 -8.58 -45.47
CA LYS A 12 7.78 -8.09 -46.79
C LYS A 12 7.23 -8.96 -47.91
N LEU A 13 7.32 -10.28 -47.78
CA LEU A 13 6.78 -11.23 -48.77
C LEU A 13 5.26 -11.05 -48.96
N PHE A 14 4.50 -10.89 -47.87
CA PHE A 14 3.07 -10.56 -47.96
C PHE A 14 2.83 -9.24 -48.69
N THR A 15 3.59 -8.20 -48.35
CA THR A 15 3.46 -6.86 -48.91
C THR A 15 3.75 -6.85 -50.42
N GLU A 16 4.78 -7.57 -50.87
CA GLU A 16 5.13 -7.70 -52.28
C GLU A 16 4.05 -8.40 -53.09
N GLU A 17 3.50 -9.51 -52.60
CA GLU A 17 2.44 -10.24 -53.29
C GLU A 17 1.13 -9.45 -53.32
N TYR A 18 0.83 -8.71 -52.25
CA TYR A 18 -0.33 -7.80 -52.20
C TYR A 18 -0.21 -6.67 -53.23
N ILE A 19 0.98 -6.07 -53.38
CA ILE A 19 1.25 -5.02 -54.37
C ILE A 19 1.16 -5.56 -55.80
N LYS A 20 1.57 -6.82 -56.05
CA LYS A 20 1.46 -7.48 -57.36
C LYS A 20 0.01 -7.78 -57.78
N GLY A 21 -0.97 -7.61 -56.89
CA GLY A 21 -2.40 -7.72 -57.20
C GLY A 21 -2.96 -9.15 -57.17
N ASP A 22 -2.17 -10.15 -56.75
CA ASP A 22 -2.62 -11.54 -56.59
C ASP A 22 -3.33 -11.73 -55.24
N LYS A 23 -4.61 -11.35 -55.21
CA LYS A 23 -5.43 -11.37 -53.98
C LYS A 23 -5.54 -12.75 -53.34
N GLU A 24 -5.66 -13.82 -54.12
CA GLU A 24 -5.80 -15.17 -53.58
C GLU A 24 -4.52 -15.62 -52.87
N LYS A 25 -3.37 -15.37 -53.50
CA LYS A 25 -2.06 -15.69 -52.94
C LYS A 25 -1.73 -14.84 -51.72
N SER A 26 -2.05 -13.55 -51.73
CA SER A 26 -1.87 -12.67 -50.56
C SER A 26 -2.73 -13.09 -49.38
N MET A 27 -4.00 -13.44 -49.61
CA MET A 27 -4.90 -13.88 -48.54
C MET A 27 -4.50 -15.25 -47.98
N SER A 28 -4.07 -16.18 -48.82
CA SER A 28 -3.53 -17.48 -48.38
C SER A 28 -2.27 -17.30 -47.51
N LEU A 29 -1.37 -16.41 -47.93
CA LEU A 29 -0.16 -16.10 -47.17
C LEU A 29 -0.51 -15.43 -45.83
N LEU A 30 -1.44 -14.47 -45.82
CA LEU A 30 -1.91 -13.84 -44.59
C LEU A 30 -2.51 -14.86 -43.62
N GLN A 31 -3.36 -15.76 -44.11
CA GLN A 31 -3.97 -16.81 -43.28
C GLN A 31 -2.90 -17.71 -42.67
N LYS A 32 -1.92 -18.16 -43.46
CA LYS A 32 -0.80 -18.96 -42.97
C LYS A 32 0.02 -18.22 -41.91
N LEU A 33 0.29 -16.92 -42.10
CA LEU A 33 1.01 -16.10 -41.13
C LEU A 33 0.23 -15.93 -39.81
N LEU A 34 -1.09 -15.76 -39.90
CA LEU A 34 -1.95 -15.68 -38.72
C LEU A 34 -2.01 -17.01 -37.96
N GLU A 35 -2.10 -18.14 -38.67
CA GLU A 35 -2.07 -19.49 -38.08
C GLU A 35 -0.72 -19.78 -37.41
N GLU A 36 0.40 -19.51 -38.08
CA GLU A 36 1.75 -19.64 -37.52
C GLU A 36 1.92 -18.76 -36.27
N GLN A 37 1.48 -17.50 -36.32
CA GLN A 37 1.56 -16.60 -35.18
C GLN A 37 0.68 -17.06 -34.02
N HIS A 38 -0.53 -17.55 -34.30
CA HIS A 38 -1.45 -18.07 -33.29
C HIS A 38 -0.85 -19.29 -32.59
N GLN A 39 -0.31 -20.24 -33.35
CA GLN A 39 0.33 -21.43 -32.81
C GLN A 39 1.57 -21.07 -31.98
N ALA A 40 2.43 -20.18 -32.48
CA ALA A 40 3.60 -19.69 -31.75
C ALA A 40 3.21 -19.01 -30.42
N LYS A 41 2.11 -18.24 -30.41
CA LYS A 41 1.58 -17.65 -29.17
C LYS A 41 1.09 -18.71 -28.19
N ILE A 42 0.35 -19.71 -28.66
CA ILE A 42 -0.12 -20.83 -27.82
C ILE A 42 1.06 -21.54 -27.18
N ASP A 43 2.07 -21.91 -27.96
CA ASP A 43 3.22 -22.66 -27.46
C ASP A 43 4.07 -21.81 -26.52
N TYR A 44 4.24 -20.51 -26.81
CA TYR A 44 4.87 -19.57 -25.90
C TYR A 44 4.14 -19.51 -24.54
N TYR A 45 2.81 -19.37 -24.51
CA TYR A 45 2.05 -19.27 -23.25
C TYR A 45 1.93 -20.58 -22.48
N LYS A 46 2.10 -21.74 -23.13
CA LYS A 46 2.25 -23.02 -22.41
C LYS A 46 3.53 -23.04 -21.57
N GLU A 47 4.63 -22.51 -22.10
CA GLU A 47 5.92 -22.44 -21.41
C GLU A 47 6.08 -21.19 -20.53
N ASN A 48 5.24 -20.18 -20.76
CA ASN A 48 5.24 -18.88 -20.09
C ASN A 48 3.82 -18.50 -19.65
N PRO A 49 3.23 -19.23 -18.69
CA PRO A 49 1.92 -18.89 -18.13
C PRO A 49 1.91 -17.47 -17.54
N VAL A 50 0.82 -16.75 -17.74
CA VAL A 50 0.70 -15.32 -17.35
C VAL A 50 0.10 -15.12 -15.96
N ASP A 51 -0.43 -16.18 -15.36
CA ASP A 51 -1.06 -16.16 -14.04
C ASP A 51 -0.01 -16.24 -12.93
N ALA A 52 0.63 -15.11 -12.64
CA ALA A 52 1.53 -15.00 -11.49
C ALA A 52 0.76 -15.14 -10.15
N PRO A 53 1.34 -15.77 -9.12
CA PRO A 53 2.62 -16.50 -9.13
C PRO A 53 2.48 -17.94 -9.64
N ASN A 54 3.51 -18.48 -10.30
CA ASN A 54 3.63 -19.89 -10.69
C ASN A 54 5.11 -20.32 -10.75
N GLU A 55 5.41 -21.60 -11.02
CA GLU A 55 6.77 -22.15 -10.98
C GLU A 55 7.82 -21.36 -11.79
N VAL A 56 7.41 -20.83 -12.94
CA VAL A 56 8.30 -20.03 -13.79
C VAL A 56 8.14 -18.53 -13.57
N LEU A 57 7.14 -18.08 -12.82
CA LEU A 57 6.80 -16.66 -12.60
C LEU A 57 6.50 -16.40 -11.12
N LYS A 58 7.41 -16.84 -10.25
CA LYS A 58 7.32 -16.67 -8.78
C LYS A 58 8.16 -15.51 -8.25
N HIS A 59 8.94 -14.84 -9.09
CA HIS A 59 9.74 -13.70 -8.70
C HIS A 59 9.23 -12.42 -9.35
N ALA A 60 9.31 -11.31 -8.61
CA ALA A 60 9.06 -9.98 -9.13
C ALA A 60 10.09 -8.98 -8.59
N LEU A 61 10.38 -7.96 -9.39
CA LEU A 61 11.03 -6.75 -8.88
C LEU A 61 9.94 -5.85 -8.30
N ILE A 62 10.24 -5.14 -7.22
CA ILE A 62 9.31 -4.18 -6.64
C ILE A 62 9.62 -2.79 -7.19
N GLU A 63 8.66 -2.23 -7.93
CA GLU A 63 8.72 -0.86 -8.41
C GLU A 63 8.26 0.15 -7.35
N GLY A 64 8.62 1.42 -7.52
CA GLY A 64 8.24 2.52 -6.61
C GLY A 64 9.14 2.66 -5.36
N ILE A 65 10.01 1.68 -5.10
CA ILE A 65 10.93 1.67 -3.94
C ILE A 65 12.36 1.31 -4.32
N GLY A 66 13.30 1.94 -3.65
CA GLY A 66 14.73 1.66 -3.74
C GLY A 66 15.39 1.52 -2.40
N ILE A 67 16.54 0.85 -2.39
CA ILE A 67 17.38 0.76 -1.21
C ILE A 67 18.67 1.53 -1.46
N SER A 68 18.98 2.52 -0.62
CA SER A 68 20.30 3.13 -0.59
C SER A 68 21.28 2.12 -0.02
N ASN A 69 22.37 1.87 -0.74
CA ASN A 69 23.41 0.98 -0.26
C ASN A 69 24.33 1.67 0.75
N ASP A 70 24.30 3.01 0.82
CA ASP A 70 25.22 3.83 1.62
C ASP A 70 26.72 3.43 1.37
N PHE A 71 27.04 2.94 0.16
CA PHE A 71 28.32 2.35 -0.24
C PHE A 71 28.79 1.13 0.57
N ILE A 72 27.86 0.43 1.22
CA ILE A 72 28.11 -0.80 2.00
C ILE A 72 27.98 -2.05 1.13
N LEU A 73 26.96 -2.07 0.26
CA LEU A 73 26.71 -3.17 -0.67
C LEU A 73 27.39 -2.90 -2.00
N SER A 74 27.87 -3.96 -2.64
CA SER A 74 28.59 -3.94 -3.92
C SER A 74 27.76 -4.55 -5.04
N LYS A 75 28.04 -4.17 -6.28
CA LYS A 75 27.44 -4.75 -7.47
C LYS A 75 27.53 -6.27 -7.47
N GLY A 76 26.40 -6.92 -7.73
CA GLY A 76 26.23 -8.37 -7.73
C GLY A 76 25.75 -8.94 -6.40
N ASP A 77 25.75 -8.15 -5.32
CA ASP A 77 25.23 -8.60 -4.03
C ASP A 77 23.73 -8.94 -4.13
N PHE A 78 23.37 -10.12 -3.61
CA PHE A 78 21.99 -10.61 -3.55
C PHE A 78 21.76 -11.23 -2.17
N PHE A 79 21.14 -10.46 -1.27
CA PHE A 79 20.91 -10.87 0.12
C PHE A 79 19.43 -11.09 0.38
N GLU A 80 19.08 -12.21 1.00
CA GLU A 80 17.79 -12.34 1.69
C GLU A 80 17.65 -11.21 2.71
N PHE A 81 16.48 -10.58 2.76
CA PHE A 81 16.25 -9.40 3.60
C PHE A 81 15.23 -9.67 4.71
N PHE A 82 13.97 -9.99 4.37
CA PHE A 82 12.93 -10.33 5.33
C PHE A 82 11.81 -11.12 4.64
N THR A 83 10.82 -11.59 5.40
CA THR A 83 9.66 -12.35 4.94
C THR A 83 8.37 -11.72 5.47
N ILE A 84 7.36 -11.56 4.61
CA ILE A 84 6.00 -11.18 4.99
C ILE A 84 5.04 -12.24 4.45
N GLY A 85 4.41 -13.00 5.34
CA GLY A 85 3.47 -14.07 4.95
C GLY A 85 4.13 -15.09 4.02
N HIS A 86 3.61 -15.19 2.79
CA HIS A 86 4.10 -16.12 1.75
C HIS A 86 5.17 -15.52 0.83
N GLU A 87 5.66 -14.32 1.15
CA GLU A 87 6.55 -13.54 0.30
C GLU A 87 7.88 -13.30 0.99
N LYS A 88 8.95 -13.65 0.29
CA LYS A 88 10.32 -13.54 0.76
C LYS A 88 11.05 -12.48 -0.03
N PHE A 89 11.59 -11.48 0.66
CA PHE A 89 12.26 -10.33 0.06
C PHE A 89 13.77 -10.52 0.04
N TYR A 90 14.38 -10.01 -1.02
CA TYR A 90 15.81 -9.96 -1.25
C TYR A 90 16.20 -8.54 -1.64
N CYS A 91 17.38 -8.12 -1.21
CA CYS A 91 18.04 -6.88 -1.63
C CYS A 91 19.05 -7.22 -2.73
N TRP A 92 18.87 -6.67 -3.92
CA TRP A 92 19.73 -6.93 -5.09
C TRP A 92 20.42 -5.66 -5.58
N THR A 93 21.76 -5.65 -5.52
CA THR A 93 22.60 -4.59 -6.09
C THR A 93 22.94 -4.91 -7.55
N TYR A 94 22.05 -4.58 -8.48
CA TYR A 94 22.11 -5.11 -9.85
C TYR A 94 23.07 -4.36 -10.80
N GLU A 95 23.33 -3.06 -10.60
CA GLU A 95 24.04 -2.23 -11.59
C GLU A 95 25.24 -1.46 -11.00
N THR A 96 25.03 -0.69 -9.94
CA THR A 96 26.04 0.13 -9.27
C THR A 96 26.02 -0.09 -7.76
N ASP A 97 27.11 0.24 -7.08
CA ASP A 97 27.24 0.13 -5.62
C ASP A 97 26.37 1.16 -4.87
N GLU A 98 25.68 2.06 -5.57
CA GLU A 98 24.92 3.15 -4.96
C GLU A 98 23.56 2.69 -4.44
N ASN A 99 22.85 1.87 -5.22
CA ASN A 99 21.46 1.55 -4.97
C ASN A 99 21.14 0.09 -5.25
N SER A 100 20.26 -0.48 -4.45
CA SER A 100 19.66 -1.78 -4.64
C SER A 100 18.17 -1.67 -4.97
N ILE A 101 17.63 -2.79 -5.44
CA ILE A 101 16.19 -3.00 -5.61
C ILE A 101 15.71 -4.16 -4.73
N LEU A 102 14.43 -4.12 -4.40
CA LEU A 102 13.76 -5.23 -3.76
C LEU A 102 13.33 -6.24 -4.82
N VAL A 103 13.71 -7.49 -4.60
CA VAL A 103 13.20 -8.65 -5.33
C VAL A 103 12.36 -9.46 -4.36
N VAL A 104 11.20 -9.91 -4.80
CA VAL A 104 10.34 -10.78 -4.00
C VAL A 104 10.25 -12.15 -4.66
N GLU A 105 10.32 -13.20 -3.85
CA GLU A 105 9.91 -14.55 -4.21
C GLU A 105 8.58 -14.85 -3.52
N VAL A 106 7.57 -15.20 -4.31
CA VAL A 106 6.21 -15.49 -3.83
C VAL A 106 5.96 -16.99 -3.87
N ASN A 107 5.62 -17.56 -2.72
CA ASN A 107 5.21 -18.95 -2.64
C ASN A 107 3.85 -19.14 -3.34
N THR A 108 3.76 -20.08 -4.29
CA THR A 108 2.56 -20.34 -5.10
C THR A 108 1.34 -20.78 -4.29
N ALA A 109 1.55 -21.27 -3.05
CA ALA A 109 0.49 -21.59 -2.10
C ALA A 109 -0.44 -20.40 -1.78
N VAL A 110 -0.06 -19.15 -2.08
CA VAL A 110 -0.97 -17.98 -1.94
C VAL A 110 -2.25 -18.14 -2.75
N LYS A 111 -2.24 -18.93 -3.83
CA LYS A 111 -3.43 -19.21 -4.66
C LYS A 111 -4.45 -20.10 -3.95
N GLU A 112 -4.09 -20.74 -2.85
CA GLU A 112 -5.00 -21.52 -2.01
C GLU A 112 -5.81 -20.63 -1.05
N ASN A 113 -5.35 -19.39 -0.82
CA ASN A 113 -6.03 -18.44 0.05
C ASN A 113 -7.20 -17.76 -0.67
N GLU A 114 -8.33 -17.55 0.02
CA GLU A 114 -9.48 -16.81 -0.51
C GLU A 114 -9.12 -15.37 -0.91
N LEU A 115 -8.18 -14.77 -0.17
CA LEU A 115 -7.62 -13.46 -0.43
C LEU A 115 -6.13 -13.47 -0.16
N TRP A 116 -5.34 -13.00 -1.13
CA TRP A 116 -3.91 -12.76 -0.93
C TRP A 116 -3.67 -11.32 -0.47
N LYS A 117 -3.45 -11.16 0.84
CA LYS A 117 -2.92 -9.93 1.41
C LYS A 117 -1.45 -9.80 1.02
N THR A 118 -1.19 -9.02 -0.02
CA THR A 118 0.14 -8.88 -0.62
C THR A 118 1.09 -8.12 0.29
N ALA A 119 2.36 -8.51 0.31
CA ALA A 119 3.38 -7.83 1.09
C ALA A 119 3.60 -6.38 0.63
N ILE A 120 3.46 -6.07 -0.66
CA ILE A 120 3.53 -4.68 -1.13
C ILE A 120 2.42 -3.82 -0.52
N SER A 121 1.19 -4.34 -0.40
CA SER A 121 0.09 -3.58 0.22
C SER A 121 0.35 -3.33 1.71
N ILE A 122 1.00 -4.27 2.40
CA ILE A 122 1.44 -4.09 3.79
C ILE A 122 2.52 -2.99 3.87
N LEU A 123 3.50 -3.01 2.97
CA LEU A 123 4.57 -2.00 2.94
C LEU A 123 4.03 -0.60 2.61
N GLU A 124 3.16 -0.45 1.61
CA GLU A 124 2.53 0.83 1.26
C GLU A 124 1.80 1.44 2.46
N ILE A 125 1.01 0.63 3.16
CA ILE A 125 0.32 1.05 4.38
C ILE A 125 1.33 1.39 5.47
N ALA A 126 2.36 0.58 5.70
CA ALA A 126 3.35 0.82 6.72
C ALA A 126 4.07 2.17 6.53
N PHE A 127 4.57 2.45 5.32
CA PHE A 127 5.23 3.72 5.01
C PHE A 127 4.27 4.93 5.05
N THR A 128 3.02 4.75 4.61
CA THR A 128 2.01 5.80 4.66
C THR A 128 1.66 6.16 6.11
N MET A 129 1.41 5.15 6.94
CA MET A 129 1.09 5.30 8.36
C MET A 129 2.28 5.86 9.16
N SER A 130 3.51 5.45 8.86
CA SER A 130 4.71 5.99 9.52
C SER A 130 4.97 7.46 9.19
N SER A 131 4.43 7.95 8.08
CA SER A 131 4.44 9.37 7.72
C SER A 131 3.27 10.16 8.29
N GLU A 132 2.51 9.58 9.23
CA GLU A 132 1.30 10.18 9.80
C GLU A 132 0.27 10.59 8.73
N LEU A 133 0.17 9.78 7.66
CA LEU A 133 -0.67 10.00 6.48
C LEU A 133 -0.25 11.19 5.60
N GLU A 134 0.90 11.83 5.84
CA GLU A 134 1.34 13.01 5.07
C GLU A 134 2.03 12.64 3.75
N SER A 135 2.33 11.37 3.51
CA SER A 135 2.83 10.87 2.22
C SER A 135 2.15 9.58 1.80
N SER A 136 1.81 9.47 0.52
CA SER A 136 1.28 8.26 -0.09
C SER A 136 2.39 7.48 -0.80
N HIS A 137 2.33 6.16 -0.71
CA HIS A 137 3.27 5.26 -1.37
C HIS A 137 2.50 4.30 -2.28
N GLU A 138 3.08 4.01 -3.45
CA GLU A 138 2.54 3.10 -4.44
C GLU A 138 3.70 2.23 -4.91
N PHE A 139 3.51 0.92 -4.86
CA PHE A 139 4.46 -0.09 -5.27
C PHE A 139 3.78 -1.05 -6.23
N ALA A 140 4.56 -1.67 -7.11
CA ALA A 140 4.04 -2.63 -8.07
C ALA A 140 4.98 -3.82 -8.20
N TYR A 141 4.39 -5.00 -8.45
CA TYR A 141 5.14 -6.17 -8.86
C TYR A 141 5.44 -6.11 -10.36
N ASP A 142 6.72 -6.06 -10.72
CA ASP A 142 7.18 -6.31 -12.07
C ASP A 142 7.69 -7.75 -12.19
N TRP A 143 6.80 -8.65 -12.61
CA TRP A 143 7.02 -10.09 -12.59
C TRP A 143 8.03 -10.54 -13.65
N VAL A 144 8.95 -11.41 -13.24
CA VAL A 144 10.05 -11.91 -14.09
C VAL A 144 9.97 -13.42 -14.25
N TYR A 145 9.94 -13.87 -15.50
CA TYR A 145 10.02 -15.28 -15.84
C TYR A 145 11.42 -15.84 -15.54
N ARG A 146 11.48 -16.92 -14.75
CA ARG A 146 12.69 -17.68 -14.43
C ARG A 146 13.83 -16.75 -14.00
N PHE A 147 13.53 -15.83 -13.09
CA PHE A 147 14.46 -14.83 -12.59
C PHE A 147 15.83 -15.41 -12.24
N ASN A 148 16.87 -14.73 -12.71
CA ASN A 148 18.27 -15.06 -12.46
C ASN A 148 19.05 -13.78 -12.15
N HIS A 149 19.48 -13.61 -10.90
CA HIS A 149 20.20 -12.42 -10.44
C HIS A 149 21.61 -12.25 -11.04
N ASN A 150 22.10 -13.24 -11.78
CA ASN A 150 23.38 -13.15 -12.50
C ASN A 150 23.22 -12.53 -13.91
N GLU A 151 21.99 -12.41 -14.41
CA GLU A 151 21.69 -11.72 -15.66
C GLU A 151 21.59 -10.21 -15.43
N SER A 152 21.90 -9.42 -16.46
CA SER A 152 21.67 -7.98 -16.37
C SER A 152 20.15 -7.70 -16.33
N ILE A 153 19.77 -6.61 -15.64
CA ILE A 153 18.35 -6.24 -15.51
C ILE A 153 17.66 -6.07 -16.88
N ASP A 154 18.43 -5.71 -17.92
CA ASP A 154 17.93 -5.52 -19.28
C ASP A 154 17.72 -6.80 -20.07
N GLU A 155 18.35 -7.88 -19.64
CA GLU A 155 18.22 -9.21 -20.27
C GLU A 155 17.12 -10.05 -19.63
N LEU A 156 16.62 -9.65 -18.46
CA LEU A 156 15.54 -10.33 -17.76
C LEU A 156 14.26 -10.40 -18.62
N HIS A 157 13.55 -11.53 -18.52
CA HIS A 157 12.32 -11.77 -19.27
C HIS A 157 11.09 -11.42 -18.43
N TYR A 158 10.59 -10.20 -18.61
CA TYR A 158 9.43 -9.68 -17.88
C TYR A 158 8.09 -10.18 -18.44
N LEU A 159 7.09 -10.29 -17.56
CA LEU A 159 5.70 -10.59 -17.94
C LEU A 159 5.10 -9.48 -18.82
N LYS A 160 5.28 -8.24 -18.38
CA LYS A 160 4.81 -7.03 -19.07
C LYS A 160 6.00 -6.35 -19.74
N ASP A 161 5.73 -5.65 -20.83
CA ASP A 161 6.77 -4.85 -21.47
C ASP A 161 7.02 -3.62 -20.56
N ARG A 162 8.30 -3.33 -20.23
CA ARG A 162 8.71 -2.28 -19.27
C ARG A 162 8.39 -0.83 -19.70
N HIS A 163 7.56 -0.62 -20.71
CA HIS A 163 7.03 0.71 -21.06
C HIS A 163 6.05 1.27 -20.00
N HIS A 164 5.70 0.46 -18.98
CA HIS A 164 4.74 0.78 -17.92
C HIS A 164 5.37 0.95 -16.52
N THR A 165 6.68 1.21 -16.43
CA THR A 165 7.37 1.38 -15.14
C THR A 165 6.84 2.60 -14.39
N LEU A 166 6.70 2.49 -13.06
CA LEU A 166 6.52 3.66 -12.20
C LEU A 166 7.71 4.62 -12.38
N ASN A 167 7.45 5.85 -12.85
CA ASN A 167 8.49 6.85 -13.17
C ASN A 167 9.15 7.48 -11.93
N TRP A 168 8.75 7.07 -10.73
CA TRP A 168 9.25 7.63 -9.47
C TRP A 168 9.66 6.50 -8.52
N LYS A 169 10.76 6.72 -7.81
CA LYS A 169 11.35 5.76 -6.88
C LYS A 169 11.60 6.45 -5.55
N SER A 170 10.98 5.95 -4.49
CA SER A 170 11.29 6.39 -3.13
C SER A 170 12.53 5.64 -2.64
N MET A 171 13.61 6.38 -2.39
CA MET A 171 14.85 5.81 -1.85
C MET A 171 14.72 5.64 -0.35
N ARG A 172 14.98 4.42 0.14
CA ARG A 172 14.88 4.02 1.55
C ARG A 172 16.18 3.42 2.02
N ARG A 173 16.49 3.55 3.31
CA ARG A 173 17.59 2.81 3.93
C ARG A 173 17.10 1.47 4.48
N ILE A 174 17.99 0.48 4.56
CA ILE A 174 17.69 -0.81 5.18
C ILE A 174 17.16 -0.64 6.62
N ASN A 175 17.73 0.28 7.39
CA ASN A 175 17.30 0.53 8.77
C ASN A 175 15.87 1.10 8.86
N GLU A 176 15.35 1.79 7.84
CA GLU A 176 13.96 2.25 7.86
C GLU A 176 12.98 1.08 7.89
N PHE A 177 13.31 -0.06 7.25
CA PHE A 177 12.47 -1.26 7.33
C PHE A 177 12.50 -1.89 8.73
N ASN A 178 13.63 -1.80 9.43
CA ASN A 178 13.76 -2.23 10.82
C ASN A 178 12.88 -1.38 11.74
N ASP A 179 12.91 -0.06 11.56
CA ASP A 179 12.05 0.88 12.32
C ASP A 179 10.56 0.62 12.08
N LEU A 180 10.20 0.07 10.91
CA LEU A 180 8.83 -0.31 10.55
C LEU A 180 8.46 -1.75 10.92
N ALA A 181 9.37 -2.56 11.45
CA ALA A 181 9.15 -4.00 11.65
C ALA A 181 7.91 -4.29 12.51
N VAL A 182 7.72 -3.54 13.60
CA VAL A 182 6.55 -3.70 14.48
C VAL A 182 5.24 -3.38 13.74
N LEU A 183 5.24 -2.35 12.89
CA LEU A 183 4.08 -1.96 12.10
C LEU A 183 3.76 -2.98 11.00
N ILE A 184 4.79 -3.48 10.32
CA ILE A 184 4.66 -4.53 9.30
C ILE A 184 4.12 -5.83 9.93
N GLU A 185 4.62 -6.21 11.11
CA GLU A 185 4.18 -7.42 11.82
C GLU A 185 2.69 -7.37 12.12
N ILE A 186 2.21 -6.31 12.76
CA ILE A 186 0.79 -6.21 13.14
C ILE A 186 -0.13 -6.08 11.91
N LEU A 187 0.29 -5.38 10.85
CA LEU A 187 -0.46 -5.33 9.58
C LEU A 187 -0.56 -6.72 8.94
N ASN A 188 0.48 -7.53 9.04
CA ASN A 188 0.48 -8.89 8.52
C ASN A 188 -0.36 -9.84 9.39
N ARG A 189 -0.29 -9.73 10.71
CA ARG A 189 -0.96 -10.64 11.65
C ARG A 189 -2.43 -10.31 11.89
N ASP A 190 -2.79 -9.04 11.96
CA ASP A 190 -4.11 -8.58 12.39
C ASP A 190 -4.89 -7.91 11.25
N ASP A 191 -5.84 -8.64 10.69
CA ASP A 191 -6.69 -8.14 9.60
C ASP A 191 -7.58 -6.97 10.01
N LYS A 192 -7.95 -6.84 11.29
CA LYS A 192 -8.74 -5.68 11.74
C LYS A 192 -7.91 -4.42 11.65
N PHE A 193 -6.65 -4.50 12.09
CA PHE A 193 -5.72 -3.38 12.00
C PHE A 193 -5.42 -3.03 10.55
N PHE A 194 -5.14 -4.03 9.71
CA PHE A 194 -4.92 -3.85 8.28
C PHE A 194 -6.10 -3.12 7.60
N ILE A 195 -7.32 -3.61 7.81
CA ILE A 195 -8.54 -3.00 7.23
C ILE A 195 -8.77 -1.60 7.81
N ALA A 196 -8.52 -1.38 9.10
CA ALA A 196 -8.64 -0.06 9.71
C ALA A 196 -7.70 0.95 9.04
N CYS A 197 -6.44 0.57 8.82
CA CYS A 197 -5.44 1.38 8.14
C CYS A 197 -5.81 1.68 6.68
N GLN A 198 -6.29 0.69 5.92
CA GLN A 198 -6.79 0.93 4.55
C GLN A 198 -7.92 1.97 4.52
N ASN A 199 -8.88 1.87 5.44
CA ASN A 199 -10.02 2.78 5.48
C ASN A 199 -9.61 4.22 5.87
N ILE A 200 -8.66 4.41 6.79
CA ILE A 200 -8.21 5.78 7.14
C ILE A 200 -7.38 6.40 6.01
N ILE A 201 -6.57 5.61 5.30
CA ILE A 201 -5.84 6.06 4.11
C ILE A 201 -6.84 6.47 3.01
N ALA A 202 -7.86 5.64 2.75
CA ALA A 202 -8.93 5.98 1.81
C ALA A 202 -9.68 7.25 2.23
N ALA A 203 -9.91 7.47 3.53
CA ALA A 203 -10.52 8.70 4.02
C ALA A 203 -9.65 9.92 3.69
N LYS A 204 -8.34 9.85 3.94
CA LYS A 204 -7.36 10.90 3.65
C LYS A 204 -7.23 11.18 2.14
N GLN A 205 -7.27 10.16 1.29
CA GLN A 205 -7.27 10.34 -0.17
C GLN A 205 -8.52 11.06 -0.68
N ASN A 206 -9.66 10.86 -0.04
CA ASN A 206 -10.89 11.59 -0.39
C ASN A 206 -10.84 13.03 0.13
N HIS A 207 -10.41 13.25 1.37
CA HIS A 207 -10.32 14.57 1.99
C HIS A 207 -8.97 14.76 2.71
N GLU A 208 -8.12 15.59 2.10
CA GLU A 208 -6.77 15.87 2.59
C GLU A 208 -6.74 17.07 3.54
N PHE A 209 -6.07 16.91 4.67
CA PHE A 209 -5.74 17.96 5.63
C PHE A 209 -4.53 17.53 6.46
N CYS A 210 -3.72 18.45 6.97
CA CYS A 210 -2.55 18.07 7.77
C CYS A 210 -2.97 17.45 9.12
N GLN A 211 -2.76 16.13 9.28
CA GLN A 211 -3.22 15.39 10.45
C GLN A 211 -2.52 15.89 11.73
N ILE A 212 -1.24 16.22 11.61
CA ILE A 212 -0.43 16.78 12.69
C ILE A 212 -0.99 18.13 13.15
N CYS A 213 -1.34 19.03 12.23
CA CYS A 213 -1.88 20.35 12.57
C CYS A 213 -3.26 20.25 13.23
N ALA A 214 -4.12 19.34 12.77
CA ALA A 214 -5.43 19.15 13.38
C ALA A 214 -5.33 18.78 14.88
N LEU A 215 -4.39 17.92 15.23
CA LEU A 215 -4.14 17.47 16.61
C LEU A 215 -3.30 18.45 17.44
N THR A 216 -2.65 19.41 16.79
CA THR A 216 -1.83 20.44 17.44
C THR A 216 -2.71 21.56 18.00
N PRO A 217 -2.41 22.11 19.20
CA PRO A 217 -3.11 23.27 19.75
C PRO A 217 -3.14 24.44 18.76
N GLU A 218 -4.25 25.18 18.73
CA GLU A 218 -4.52 26.20 17.71
C GLU A 218 -3.38 27.23 17.53
N HIS A 219 -2.79 27.69 18.64
CA HIS A 219 -1.70 28.66 18.65
C HIS A 219 -0.36 28.14 18.08
N LEU A 220 -0.23 26.84 17.82
CA LEU A 220 0.97 26.20 17.27
C LEU A 220 0.75 25.62 15.87
N ARG A 221 -0.44 25.78 15.28
CA ARG A 221 -0.76 25.24 13.96
C ARG A 221 -0.01 26.00 12.87
N LYS A 222 0.57 25.26 11.93
CA LYS A 222 1.28 25.82 10.77
C LYS A 222 0.40 26.00 9.54
N HIS A 223 -0.63 25.16 9.39
CA HIS A 223 -1.56 25.19 8.27
C HIS A 223 -2.95 25.64 8.72
N ARG A 224 -3.65 26.40 7.86
CA ARG A 224 -5.00 26.90 8.14
C ARG A 224 -6.04 25.87 7.69
N ASP A 225 -6.83 25.38 8.64
CA ASP A 225 -7.93 24.47 8.36
C ASP A 225 -9.28 25.17 8.14
N HIS A 226 -9.28 26.29 7.43
CA HIS A 226 -10.49 27.06 7.17
C HIS A 226 -11.56 26.26 6.39
N GLU A 227 -12.82 26.62 6.60
CA GLU A 227 -13.91 26.11 5.76
C GLU A 227 -13.70 26.58 4.32
N PRO A 228 -13.97 25.70 3.33
CA PRO A 228 -13.85 26.07 1.93
C PRO A 228 -14.83 27.16 1.54
N GLU A 229 -14.45 27.94 0.53
CA GLU A 229 -15.30 28.98 -0.04
C GLU A 229 -16.54 28.36 -0.70
N ILE A 230 -17.62 29.14 -0.84
CA ILE A 230 -18.93 28.62 -1.31
C ILE A 230 -18.81 27.88 -2.66
N TRP A 231 -17.96 28.37 -3.57
CA TRP A 231 -17.75 27.76 -4.89
C TRP A 231 -16.89 26.49 -4.85
N GLU A 232 -16.07 26.29 -3.81
CA GLU A 232 -15.24 25.10 -3.63
C GLU A 232 -16.05 23.93 -3.03
N LYS A 233 -17.09 24.25 -2.25
CA LYS A 233 -17.93 23.28 -1.54
C LYS A 233 -18.53 22.22 -2.46
N ILE A 234 -18.99 22.58 -3.66
CA ILE A 234 -19.67 21.63 -4.55
C ILE A 234 -18.78 20.44 -4.95
N ASN A 235 -17.47 20.66 -5.09
CA ASN A 235 -16.50 19.62 -5.44
C ASN A 235 -15.99 18.87 -4.20
N LEU A 236 -16.06 19.50 -3.03
CA LEU A 236 -15.56 18.94 -1.77
C LEU A 236 -16.62 18.13 -1.01
N LEU A 237 -17.91 18.44 -1.14
CA LEU A 237 -18.97 17.76 -0.40
C LEU A 237 -18.96 16.23 -0.60
N PRO A 238 -18.95 15.68 -1.83
CA PRO A 238 -18.91 14.22 -2.03
C PRO A 238 -17.64 13.59 -1.45
N LYS A 239 -16.51 14.29 -1.55
CA LYS A 239 -15.21 13.89 -1.00
C LYS A 239 -15.23 13.83 0.53
N MET A 240 -15.81 14.84 1.17
CA MET A 240 -15.99 14.91 2.63
C MET A 240 -16.93 13.81 3.15
N GLU A 241 -18.05 13.58 2.47
CA GLU A 241 -18.97 12.48 2.80
C GLU A 241 -18.29 11.11 2.71
N ALA A 242 -17.56 10.88 1.61
CA ALA A 242 -16.76 9.66 1.44
C ALA A 242 -15.72 9.50 2.55
N ALA A 243 -15.00 10.58 2.90
CA ALA A 243 -14.01 10.57 3.95
C ALA A 243 -14.61 10.24 5.33
N ILE A 244 -15.77 10.81 5.68
CA ILE A 244 -16.50 10.48 6.92
C ILE A 244 -16.87 9.00 6.95
N VAL A 245 -17.41 8.47 5.84
CA VAL A 245 -17.80 7.06 5.75
C VAL A 245 -16.60 6.15 5.95
N GLN A 246 -15.49 6.40 5.26
CA GLN A 246 -14.29 5.55 5.38
C GLN A 246 -13.64 5.70 6.77
N ALA A 247 -13.54 6.90 7.34
CA ALA A 247 -13.04 7.10 8.70
C ALA A 247 -13.89 6.32 9.73
N THR A 248 -15.21 6.30 9.56
CA THR A 248 -16.12 5.54 10.41
C THR A 248 -15.91 4.03 10.26
N ARG A 249 -15.72 3.52 9.03
CA ARG A 249 -15.42 2.11 8.78
C ARG A 249 -14.09 1.67 9.39
N SER A 250 -13.11 2.57 9.41
CA SER A 250 -11.83 2.33 10.09
C SER A 250 -12.04 2.05 11.58
N ILE A 251 -12.86 2.85 12.25
CA ILE A 251 -13.20 2.66 13.67
C ILE A 251 -14.05 1.40 13.86
N GLU A 252 -14.98 1.12 12.94
CA GLU A 252 -15.81 -0.08 12.98
C GLU A 252 -14.98 -1.37 12.92
N ALA A 253 -13.89 -1.40 12.15
CA ALA A 253 -12.97 -2.54 12.11
C ALA A 253 -12.35 -2.85 13.50
N ILE A 254 -12.07 -1.81 14.29
CA ILE A 254 -11.44 -1.91 15.61
C ILE A 254 -12.46 -2.11 16.74
N LEU A 255 -13.48 -1.27 16.79
CA LEU A 255 -14.43 -1.19 17.91
C LEU A 255 -15.80 -1.78 17.57
N GLY A 256 -16.07 -2.18 16.33
CA GLY A 256 -17.39 -2.58 15.86
C GLY A 256 -18.37 -1.42 15.81
N LYS A 257 -19.67 -1.73 15.74
CA LYS A 257 -20.75 -0.73 15.84
C LYS A 257 -21.09 -0.44 17.31
N PRO A 258 -21.52 0.79 17.66
CA PRO A 258 -21.82 1.19 19.03
C PRO A 258 -22.94 0.37 19.70
N GLY A 259 -23.92 -0.13 18.94
CA GLY A 259 -25.09 -0.80 19.51
C GLY A 259 -26.02 0.19 20.23
N LYS A 260 -26.92 -0.31 21.10
CA LYS A 260 -27.76 0.54 21.96
C LYS A 260 -27.10 0.70 23.34
N ARG A 261 -27.20 1.90 23.93
CA ARG A 261 -26.69 2.24 25.28
C ARG A 261 -27.80 2.56 26.30
N ASP A 262 -29.00 2.06 26.05
CA ASP A 262 -30.22 2.33 26.82
C ASP A 262 -30.23 1.70 28.22
N THR A 263 -29.38 0.71 28.48
CA THR A 263 -29.25 0.07 29.79
C THR A 263 -27.80 0.04 30.26
N GLU A 264 -27.60 0.05 31.58
CA GLU A 264 -26.28 0.00 32.19
C GLU A 264 -25.47 -1.23 31.77
N ALA A 265 -26.12 -2.40 31.67
CA ALA A 265 -25.48 -3.62 31.18
C ALA A 265 -24.97 -3.50 29.73
N LYS A 266 -25.71 -2.80 28.84
CA LYS A 266 -25.26 -2.58 27.46
C LYS A 266 -24.14 -1.56 27.39
N LEU A 267 -24.25 -0.47 28.15
CA LEU A 267 -23.19 0.54 28.27
C LEU A 267 -21.88 -0.08 28.78
N SER A 268 -21.96 -0.92 29.82
CA SER A 268 -20.80 -1.61 30.39
C SER A 268 -20.10 -2.51 29.36
N ARG A 269 -20.85 -3.29 28.57
CA ARG A 269 -20.26 -4.12 27.49
C ARG A 269 -19.53 -3.32 26.43
N ILE A 270 -20.01 -2.12 26.09
CA ILE A 270 -19.35 -1.24 25.11
C ILE A 270 -18.03 -0.72 25.69
N LYS A 271 -18.04 -0.25 26.94
CA LYS A 271 -16.84 0.23 27.64
C LYS A 271 -15.83 -0.90 27.82
N GLU A 272 -16.27 -2.12 28.13
CA GLU A 272 -15.41 -3.30 28.23
C GLU A 272 -14.74 -3.63 26.89
N ARG A 273 -15.51 -3.65 25.79
CA ARG A 273 -14.96 -3.87 24.44
C ARG A 273 -13.95 -2.79 24.06
N TRP A 274 -14.24 -1.53 24.39
CA TRP A 274 -13.35 -0.40 24.18
C TRP A 274 -12.02 -0.58 24.94
N SER A 275 -12.11 -0.78 26.24
CA SER A 275 -10.96 -1.01 27.12
C SER A 275 -10.26 -2.33 26.87
N LYS A 276 -10.84 -3.27 26.11
CA LYS A 276 -10.17 -4.47 25.60
C LYS A 276 -9.33 -4.16 24.37
N ASN A 277 -9.82 -3.33 23.45
CA ASN A 277 -9.16 -3.11 22.16
C ASN A 277 -8.17 -1.94 22.14
N ILE A 278 -8.37 -0.89 22.95
CA ILE A 278 -7.54 0.33 22.93
C ILE A 278 -7.18 0.83 24.34
N LEU A 279 -6.27 1.81 24.43
CA LEU A 279 -5.74 2.38 25.67
C LEU A 279 -6.37 3.75 26.04
N ILE A 280 -7.56 4.04 25.52
CA ILE A 280 -8.30 5.27 25.80
C ILE A 280 -9.43 4.93 26.76
N ASN A 281 -9.62 5.72 27.81
CA ASN A 281 -10.84 5.63 28.61
C ASN A 281 -12.00 6.27 27.82
N PRO A 282 -13.12 5.56 27.59
CA PRO A 282 -14.24 6.07 26.80
C PRO A 282 -14.87 7.35 27.37
N ASP A 283 -14.73 7.60 28.68
CA ASP A 283 -15.26 8.78 29.34
C ASP A 283 -14.33 10.00 29.29
N ASP A 284 -13.09 9.83 28.81
CA ASP A 284 -12.15 10.95 28.65
C ASP A 284 -12.61 11.91 27.54
N GLU A 285 -12.17 13.15 27.62
CA GLU A 285 -12.50 14.17 26.64
C GLU A 285 -11.77 13.95 25.29
N PHE A 286 -12.54 13.90 24.21
CA PHE A 286 -12.04 14.10 22.86
C PHE A 286 -11.99 15.59 22.53
N ARG A 287 -10.83 16.22 22.78
CA ARG A 287 -10.58 17.67 22.72
C ARG A 287 -11.09 18.39 21.48
N LEU A 288 -11.08 17.76 20.30
CA LEU A 288 -11.56 18.41 19.07
C LEU A 288 -13.08 18.60 19.03
N SER A 289 -13.82 17.81 19.81
CA SER A 289 -15.27 17.90 19.95
C SER A 289 -15.70 18.58 21.25
N GLY A 290 -14.88 18.54 22.30
CA GLY A 290 -15.24 18.96 23.66
C GLY A 290 -16.18 17.98 24.38
N GLN A 291 -16.47 16.81 23.79
CA GLN A 291 -17.29 15.75 24.36
C GLN A 291 -16.43 14.54 24.77
N SER A 292 -17.03 13.55 25.42
CA SER A 292 -16.34 12.28 25.70
C SER A 292 -16.05 11.51 24.40
N TYR A 293 -15.02 10.65 24.40
CA TYR A 293 -14.74 9.75 23.28
C TYR A 293 -15.96 8.87 22.94
N LEU A 294 -16.66 8.39 23.97
CA LEU A 294 -17.84 7.54 23.80
C LEU A 294 -19.00 8.32 23.17
N ASP A 295 -19.27 9.55 23.60
CA ASP A 295 -20.34 10.35 23.02
C ASP A 295 -20.04 10.70 21.56
N TYR A 296 -18.82 11.14 21.27
CA TYR A 296 -18.41 11.42 19.89
C TYR A 296 -18.48 10.17 18.99
N TYR A 297 -18.16 9.00 19.53
CA TYR A 297 -18.31 7.73 18.81
C TYR A 297 -19.77 7.46 18.38
N TYR A 298 -20.76 7.81 19.21
CA TYR A 298 -22.17 7.72 18.81
C TYR A 298 -22.55 8.78 17.78
N ASP A 299 -22.11 10.02 17.97
CA ASP A 299 -22.36 11.13 17.04
C ASP A 299 -21.78 10.86 15.65
N LEU A 300 -20.59 10.28 15.58
CA LEU A 300 -19.94 9.90 14.32
C LEU A 300 -20.76 8.89 13.53
N PHE A 301 -21.38 7.90 14.18
CA PHE A 301 -22.23 6.94 13.48
C PHE A 301 -23.52 7.58 12.95
N GLN A 302 -24.05 8.61 13.64
CA GLN A 302 -25.15 9.40 13.11
C GLN A 302 -24.71 10.24 11.90
N LEU A 303 -23.55 10.88 11.99
CA LEU A 303 -22.95 11.65 10.89
C LEU A 303 -22.71 10.77 9.65
N ARG A 304 -22.18 9.56 9.84
CA ARG A 304 -22.00 8.56 8.78
C ARG A 304 -23.32 8.15 8.15
N ASN A 305 -24.38 7.96 8.92
CA ASN A 305 -25.68 7.59 8.37
C ASN A 305 -26.29 8.71 7.53
N LYS A 306 -26.13 9.97 7.95
CA LYS A 306 -26.52 11.13 7.12
C LYS A 306 -25.70 11.17 5.82
N SER A 307 -24.39 10.98 5.91
CA SER A 307 -23.47 11.02 4.76
C SER A 307 -23.69 9.86 3.77
N ALA A 308 -24.02 8.65 4.26
CA ALA A 308 -24.20 7.47 3.42
C ALA A 308 -25.58 7.39 2.73
N HIS A 309 -26.55 8.20 3.19
CA HIS A 309 -27.94 8.18 2.73
C HIS A 309 -28.40 9.56 2.26
N SER A 310 -27.52 10.34 1.63
CA SER A 310 -27.87 11.67 1.12
C SER A 310 -28.89 11.66 -0.04
N PHE A 311 -29.27 10.50 -0.59
CA PHE A 311 -30.36 10.28 -1.59
C PHE A 311 -30.47 11.34 -2.72
N GLY A 312 -29.36 11.96 -3.15
CA GLY A 312 -29.35 12.99 -4.19
C GLY A 312 -29.66 14.41 -3.71
N GLU A 313 -29.91 14.61 -2.42
CA GLU A 313 -29.90 15.91 -1.76
C GLU A 313 -28.47 16.16 -1.24
N LEU A 314 -27.76 17.10 -1.86
CA LEU A 314 -26.47 17.57 -1.33
C LEU A 314 -26.72 18.10 0.08
N SER A 315 -26.22 17.40 1.10
CA SER A 315 -26.21 17.91 2.48
C SER A 315 -25.21 19.06 2.53
N PHE A 316 -25.67 20.27 2.19
CA PHE A 316 -24.87 21.51 2.23
C PHE A 316 -24.37 21.86 3.64
N HIS A 317 -24.74 21.06 4.64
CA HIS A 317 -24.38 21.23 6.03
C HIS A 317 -23.11 20.49 6.45
N THR A 318 -22.58 19.57 5.63
CA THR A 318 -21.34 18.85 5.96
C THR A 318 -20.16 19.84 5.98
N GLN A 319 -19.57 20.05 7.15
CA GLN A 319 -18.45 21.00 7.33
C GLN A 319 -17.10 20.31 7.23
N ARG A 320 -16.09 21.02 6.72
CA ARG A 320 -14.72 20.51 6.68
C ARG A 320 -14.21 20.16 8.08
N GLN A 321 -14.56 20.97 9.07
CA GLN A 321 -14.21 20.70 10.47
C GLN A 321 -14.82 19.40 11.01
N GLU A 322 -16.04 19.03 10.62
CA GLU A 322 -16.64 17.75 11.02
C GLU A 322 -15.90 16.57 10.39
N THR A 323 -15.54 16.69 9.11
CA THR A 323 -14.73 15.69 8.40
C THR A 323 -13.35 15.52 9.04
N ILE A 324 -12.67 16.62 9.38
CA ILE A 324 -11.37 16.61 10.09
C ILE A 324 -11.50 15.92 11.44
N LYS A 325 -12.55 16.21 12.21
CA LYS A 325 -12.80 15.56 13.51
C LYS A 325 -13.01 14.06 13.34
N ALA A 326 -13.78 13.63 12.34
CA ALA A 326 -14.02 12.23 12.05
C ALA A 326 -12.72 11.47 11.72
N GLN A 327 -11.91 12.02 10.80
CA GLN A 327 -10.63 11.42 10.42
C GLN A 327 -9.62 11.43 11.58
N SER A 328 -9.53 12.52 12.34
CA SER A 328 -8.63 12.63 13.49
C SER A 328 -9.02 11.68 14.62
N PHE A 329 -10.32 11.50 14.86
CA PHE A 329 -10.81 10.52 15.81
C PHE A 329 -10.43 9.10 15.39
N ALA A 330 -10.64 8.74 14.12
CA ALA A 330 -10.23 7.43 13.59
C ALA A 330 -8.72 7.20 13.74
N TRP A 331 -7.89 8.20 13.39
CA TRP A 331 -6.45 8.15 13.56
C TRP A 331 -6.04 7.86 15.02
N ILE A 332 -6.61 8.58 15.98
CA ILE A 332 -6.33 8.39 17.41
C ILE A 332 -6.69 6.96 17.87
N ILE A 333 -7.84 6.44 17.43
CA ILE A 333 -8.28 5.07 17.76
C ILE A 333 -7.31 4.04 17.19
N ILE A 334 -6.88 4.18 15.93
CA ILE A 334 -5.92 3.28 15.28
C ILE A 334 -4.56 3.33 15.98
N ALA A 335 -4.03 4.53 16.27
CA ALA A 335 -2.75 4.69 16.96
C ALA A 335 -2.76 4.04 18.35
N ASN A 336 -3.88 4.15 19.08
CA ASN A 336 -4.04 3.50 20.38
C ASN A 336 -4.23 1.98 20.28
N TYR A 337 -4.88 1.51 19.21
CA TYR A 337 -4.96 0.08 18.92
C TYR A 337 -3.59 -0.50 18.62
N TYR A 338 -2.80 0.17 17.78
CA TYR A 338 -1.42 -0.18 17.48
C TYR A 338 -0.62 -0.30 18.77
N LYS A 339 -0.53 0.78 19.56
CA LYS A 339 0.22 0.83 20.82
C LYS A 339 -0.13 -0.31 21.80
N LYS A 340 -1.39 -0.74 21.81
CA LYS A 340 -1.85 -1.81 22.70
C LYS A 340 -1.51 -3.21 22.21
N ASN A 341 -1.63 -3.44 20.91
CA ASN A 341 -1.60 -4.77 20.33
C ASN A 341 -0.26 -5.09 19.63
N SER A 342 0.64 -4.12 19.53
CA SER A 342 2.01 -4.32 19.07
C SER A 342 2.78 -5.26 19.98
N VAL A 343 3.66 -6.06 19.37
CA VAL A 343 4.67 -6.86 20.05
C VAL A 343 5.98 -6.09 20.12
N SER A 344 6.99 -6.67 20.78
CA SER A 344 8.31 -6.04 20.85
C SER A 344 8.98 -5.98 19.47
N GLU A 345 9.93 -5.06 19.31
CA GLU A 345 10.75 -4.98 18.09
C GLU A 345 11.48 -6.31 17.82
N GLU A 346 12.09 -6.91 18.85
CA GLU A 346 12.78 -8.20 18.74
C GLU A 346 11.85 -9.32 18.24
N GLU A 347 10.63 -9.40 18.79
CA GLU A 347 9.64 -10.38 18.36
C GLU A 347 9.17 -10.14 16.92
N SER A 348 9.03 -8.87 16.54
CA SER A 348 8.64 -8.47 15.19
C SER A 348 9.71 -8.86 14.16
N LEU A 349 10.98 -8.53 14.43
CA LEU A 349 12.11 -8.86 13.55
C LEU A 349 12.26 -10.37 13.37
N LYS A 350 12.11 -11.12 14.45
CA LYS A 350 12.13 -12.59 14.42
C LYS A 350 10.97 -13.17 13.61
N THR A 351 9.75 -12.67 13.83
CA THR A 351 8.54 -13.12 13.12
C THR A 351 8.64 -12.86 11.62
N LEU A 352 9.15 -11.69 11.24
CA LEU A 352 9.39 -11.28 9.86
C LEU A 352 10.70 -11.85 9.29
N LYS A 353 11.45 -12.65 10.05
CA LYS A 353 12.71 -13.28 9.63
C LYS A 353 13.69 -12.28 9.00
N PHE A 354 13.86 -11.12 9.62
CA PHE A 354 14.84 -10.15 9.14
C PHE A 354 16.25 -10.74 9.16
N ASN A 355 17.03 -10.44 8.14
CA ASN A 355 18.41 -10.88 8.04
C ASN A 355 19.31 -10.01 8.93
N ASP A 356 19.59 -10.51 10.14
CA ASP A 356 20.46 -9.87 11.11
C ASP A 356 21.85 -9.52 10.55
N LYS A 357 22.40 -10.36 9.67
CA LYS A 357 23.71 -10.10 9.05
C LYS A 357 23.63 -8.87 8.17
N LEU A 358 22.62 -8.80 7.29
CA LEU A 358 22.41 -7.65 6.42
C LEU A 358 22.19 -6.37 7.25
N ILE A 359 21.30 -6.40 8.25
CA ILE A 359 21.07 -5.25 9.13
C ILE A 359 22.36 -4.82 9.84
N SER A 360 23.15 -5.78 10.33
CA SER A 360 24.38 -5.48 11.07
C SER A 360 25.42 -4.72 10.24
N LEU A 361 25.44 -4.90 8.91
CA LEU A 361 26.32 -4.14 8.03
C LEU A 361 26.00 -2.63 8.05
N PHE A 362 24.75 -2.26 8.31
CA PHE A 362 24.27 -0.88 8.37
C PHE A 362 24.23 -0.32 9.79
N LYS A 363 24.65 -1.08 10.82
CA LYS A 363 24.73 -0.59 12.20
C LYS A 363 25.93 0.35 12.37
N GLY A 364 25.67 1.56 12.87
CA GLY A 364 26.72 2.57 13.14
C GLY A 364 26.96 3.58 12.02
N VAL A 365 26.27 3.44 10.89
CA VAL A 365 26.32 4.41 9.79
C VAL A 365 25.39 5.59 10.10
N ASN A 366 25.89 6.53 10.92
CA ASN A 366 25.26 7.84 11.11
C ASN A 366 25.62 8.78 9.95
N VAL A 367 25.13 8.53 8.73
CA VAL A 367 25.14 9.60 7.72
C VAL A 367 24.00 10.54 8.08
N SER A 368 24.33 11.75 8.53
CA SER A 368 23.35 12.74 8.94
C SER A 368 22.30 12.91 7.84
N SER A 369 21.09 12.43 8.09
CA SER A 369 19.92 12.95 7.41
C SER A 369 19.78 14.40 7.91
N LYS A 370 20.35 15.36 7.17
CA LYS A 370 19.81 16.71 7.20
C LYS A 370 18.38 16.60 6.67
N GLY A 371 17.46 16.21 7.55
CA GLY A 371 16.09 15.84 7.21
C GLY A 371 15.29 15.16 8.33
N THR A 372 15.90 14.55 9.36
CA THR A 372 15.15 13.93 10.48
C THR A 372 15.68 14.34 11.84
N LYS A 373 15.82 15.66 12.06
CA LYS A 373 15.72 16.22 13.41
C LYS A 373 14.28 16.61 13.64
N ASP A 374 13.47 15.65 14.07
CA ASP A 374 12.35 15.85 14.97
C ASP A 374 11.85 14.46 15.37
N GLY A 375 12.40 13.97 16.47
CA GLY A 375 11.85 12.80 17.15
C GLY A 375 10.42 13.13 17.59
N LYS A 376 9.44 12.55 16.90
CA LYS A 376 8.05 12.42 17.33
C LYS A 376 7.47 11.15 16.71
N TYR A 377 7.83 10.00 17.29
CA TYR A 377 6.98 8.83 17.15
C TYR A 377 5.71 9.09 17.98
N ALA A 378 4.61 9.41 17.28
CA ALA A 378 3.18 9.50 17.64
C ALA A 378 2.73 9.80 19.11
N PRO A 379 1.66 10.62 19.31
CA PRO A 379 1.11 10.92 20.64
C PRO A 379 0.62 9.69 21.45
#